data_AF-A0ABD2PCR8-F1
#
_entry.id   AF-A0ABD2PCR8-F1
#
_cell.length_a   1.000
_cell.length_b   1.000
_cell.length_c   1.000
_cell.angle_alpha   90.00
_cell.angle_beta   90.00
_cell.angle_gamma   90.00
#
_symmetry.space_group_name_H-M   'P 1'
#
loop_
_entity.id
_entity.type
_entity.pdbx_description
1 polymer ?
#
loop_
_entity_poly.entity_id
_entity_poly.type
_entity_poly.pdbx_seq_one_letter_code
_entity_poly.pdbx_strand_id
1 'polypeptide(L)'
;MSDDSGASVSDNSSENQSLEESIRIKKTLSKTVTFSRKLSCSSQVYLREIDATEATLLEIQCEESKEYEHFASLWKECELLEQIFQHFIQYLDCVKLEMKTTNRLSVLLNTLTLRENCLTENMSKNLKDLCQEPNLGVWNDLSSNIYSIMENFDSIREFKRKFEDDKNNYEIALKNFKMVLEFMSINLKDLEKLKKQFEKVLWDYQHSRCLLMKNMMQLKRDSMEFLGTVSGNIGKKNEDSMALRSQLGYLLGDLENAIDSNIQYSRGMFCNDDREINKIK
;
A
#
# COMPACT_ATOMS: atom_id res chain seq x y z
N MET A 1 -26.90 -18.25 39.45
CA MET A 1 -26.99 -17.94 38.01
C MET A 1 -25.58 -17.60 37.60
N SER A 2 -24.72 -18.61 37.49
CA SER A 2 -24.49 -19.43 36.30
C SER A 2 -23.61 -18.67 35.32
N ASP A 3 -22.37 -19.13 35.28
CA ASP A 3 -21.28 -18.77 34.39
C ASP A 3 -21.69 -18.77 32.92
N ASP A 4 -21.11 -17.87 32.14
CA ASP A 4 -20.74 -18.22 30.77
C ASP A 4 -19.48 -17.45 30.34
N SER A 5 -18.39 -18.19 30.20
CA SER A 5 -17.07 -17.72 29.83
C SER A 5 -16.83 -18.09 28.38
N GLY A 6 -17.06 -17.13 27.49
CA GLY A 6 -16.79 -17.26 26.07
C GLY A 6 -15.28 -17.23 25.80
N ALA A 7 -14.66 -18.41 25.71
CA ALA A 7 -13.30 -18.57 25.21
C ALA A 7 -13.28 -18.28 23.70
N SER A 8 -12.53 -17.25 23.29
CA SER A 8 -12.23 -16.97 21.89
C SER A 8 -11.24 -18.01 21.36
N VAL A 9 -11.73 -18.85 20.44
CA VAL A 9 -10.89 -19.76 19.65
C VAL A 9 -10.09 -18.91 18.67
N SER A 10 -8.85 -18.60 19.00
CA SER A 10 -7.90 -17.95 18.11
C SER A 10 -7.47 -18.91 17.01
N ASP A 11 -7.61 -18.45 15.77
CA ASP A 11 -7.28 -19.12 14.52
C ASP A 11 -5.79 -19.54 14.46
N ASN A 12 -5.51 -20.80 14.81
CA ASN A 12 -4.21 -21.46 14.59
C ASN A 12 -4.04 -21.94 13.13
N SER A 13 -4.81 -21.40 12.18
CA SER A 13 -4.85 -21.86 10.80
C SER A 13 -3.66 -21.33 9.96
N SER A 14 -3.09 -20.16 10.29
CA SER A 14 -1.97 -19.58 9.52
C SER A 14 -0.60 -20.19 9.88
N GLU A 15 -0.36 -20.55 11.14
CA GLU A 15 0.90 -21.17 11.55
C GLU A 15 1.04 -22.61 11.04
N ASN A 16 -0.06 -23.35 10.96
CA ASN A 16 -0.06 -24.71 10.41
C ASN A 16 0.15 -24.74 8.89
N GLN A 17 -0.33 -23.72 8.15
CA GLN A 17 -0.05 -23.60 6.71
C GLN A 17 1.43 -23.31 6.43
N SER A 18 2.06 -22.43 7.22
CA SER A 18 3.49 -22.13 7.12
C SER A 18 4.36 -23.37 7.43
N LEU A 19 3.99 -24.15 8.45
CA LEU A 19 4.72 -25.36 8.83
C LEU A 19 4.59 -26.47 7.78
N GLU A 20 3.39 -26.67 7.22
CA GLU A 20 3.16 -27.66 6.15
C GLU A 20 3.88 -27.30 4.85
N GLU A 21 3.96 -26.01 4.50
CA GLU A 21 4.69 -25.53 3.32
C GLU A 21 6.21 -25.70 3.50
N SER A 22 6.74 -25.41 4.69
CA SER A 22 8.15 -25.63 5.05
C SER A 22 8.54 -27.14 5.06
N ILE A 23 7.63 -28.03 5.48
CA ILE A 23 7.81 -29.49 5.41
C ILE A 23 7.73 -29.98 3.95
N ARG A 24 6.86 -29.39 3.13
CA ARG A 24 6.72 -29.73 1.71
C ARG A 24 7.98 -29.35 0.93
N ILE A 25 8.55 -28.17 1.21
CA ILE A 25 9.81 -27.68 0.62
C ILE A 25 11.00 -28.57 1.02
N LYS A 26 11.10 -28.97 2.30
CA LYS A 26 12.12 -29.96 2.72
C LYS A 26 11.97 -31.30 1.99
N LYS A 27 10.75 -31.74 1.68
CA LYS A 27 10.48 -32.97 0.93
C LYS A 27 10.73 -32.85 -0.59
N THR A 28 10.57 -31.67 -1.20
CA THR A 28 10.96 -31.44 -2.61
C THR A 28 12.47 -31.25 -2.78
N LEU A 29 13.15 -30.57 -1.85
CA LEU A 29 14.61 -30.51 -1.81
C LEU A 29 15.24 -31.88 -1.56
N SER A 30 14.63 -32.73 -0.70
CA SER A 30 15.09 -34.10 -0.47
C SER A 30 14.80 -35.08 -1.63
N LYS A 31 14.00 -34.68 -2.62
CA LYS A 31 13.63 -35.55 -3.75
C LYS A 31 14.51 -35.39 -4.99
N THR A 32 15.49 -34.51 -4.98
CA THR A 32 16.26 -34.21 -6.19
C THR A 32 17.74 -34.54 -5.98
N VAL A 33 18.17 -35.51 -6.79
CA VAL A 33 19.55 -35.91 -7.11
C VAL A 33 20.24 -36.85 -6.11
N THR A 34 20.06 -38.15 -6.36
CA THR A 34 21.03 -39.17 -5.96
C THR A 34 22.17 -39.16 -6.98
N PHE A 35 23.36 -38.75 -6.55
CA PHE A 35 24.55 -38.70 -7.40
C PHE A 35 25.11 -40.12 -7.56
N SER A 36 25.04 -40.67 -8.77
CA SER A 36 25.69 -41.94 -9.11
C SER A 36 26.88 -41.68 -10.03
N ARG A 37 28.09 -41.52 -9.47
CA ARG A 37 29.33 -41.36 -10.25
C ARG A 37 29.86 -42.73 -10.72
N LYS A 38 30.19 -42.82 -12.02
CA LYS A 38 31.05 -43.88 -12.57
C LYS A 38 32.51 -43.52 -12.28
N LEU A 39 33.16 -44.24 -11.38
CA LEU A 39 34.51 -43.93 -10.88
C LEU A 39 35.60 -44.64 -11.70
N SER A 40 36.46 -43.86 -12.35
CA SER A 40 37.79 -44.29 -12.78
C SER A 40 38.85 -43.69 -11.84
N CYS A 41 39.37 -44.51 -10.93
CA CYS A 41 40.61 -44.33 -10.13
C CYS A 41 41.11 -42.88 -9.90
N SER A 42 40.31 -42.02 -9.26
CA SER A 42 40.74 -40.70 -8.77
C SER A 42 41.26 -40.80 -7.32
N SER A 43 42.32 -40.05 -6.99
CA SER A 43 42.87 -39.95 -5.62
C SER A 43 41.76 -39.64 -4.60
N GLN A 44 41.71 -40.38 -3.48
CA GLN A 44 40.70 -40.18 -2.41
C GLN A 44 40.62 -38.72 -1.93
N VAL A 45 41.73 -37.97 -2.00
CA VAL A 45 41.78 -36.55 -1.63
C VAL A 45 40.87 -35.70 -2.53
N TYR A 46 40.84 -35.99 -3.83
CA TYR A 46 40.03 -35.25 -4.78
C TYR A 46 38.53 -35.49 -4.58
N LEU A 47 38.13 -36.72 -4.29
CA LEU A 47 36.72 -37.06 -4.01
C LEU A 47 36.22 -36.36 -2.75
N ARG A 48 37.01 -36.35 -1.67
CA ARG A 48 36.68 -35.61 -0.45
C ARG A 48 36.47 -34.12 -0.69
N GLU A 49 37.31 -33.51 -1.53
CA GLU A 49 37.21 -32.09 -1.84
C GLU A 49 35.93 -31.76 -2.62
N ILE A 50 35.53 -32.63 -3.55
CA ILE A 50 34.25 -32.47 -4.24
C ILE A 50 33.08 -32.63 -3.27
N ASP A 51 33.06 -33.70 -2.46
CA ASP A 51 31.98 -33.95 -1.50
C ASP A 51 31.83 -32.79 -0.51
N ALA A 52 32.95 -32.23 -0.03
CA ALA A 52 32.96 -31.04 0.82
C ALA A 52 32.38 -29.82 0.09
N THR A 53 32.73 -29.63 -1.18
CA THR A 53 32.20 -28.53 -2.00
C THR A 53 30.71 -28.67 -2.25
N GLU A 54 30.22 -29.88 -2.54
CA GLU A 54 28.80 -30.17 -2.70
C GLU A 54 28.03 -29.87 -1.40
N ALA A 55 28.59 -30.26 -0.25
CA ALA A 55 28.00 -29.94 1.05
C ALA A 55 27.90 -28.43 1.30
N THR A 56 28.97 -27.66 1.03
CA THR A 56 28.96 -26.20 1.15
C THR A 56 27.93 -25.54 0.23
N LEU A 57 27.78 -26.02 -1.01
CA LEU A 57 26.76 -25.50 -1.93
C LEU A 57 25.34 -25.74 -1.40
N LEU A 58 25.08 -26.92 -0.84
CA LEU A 58 23.77 -27.24 -0.26
C LEU A 58 23.46 -26.35 0.95
N GLU A 59 24.46 -26.06 1.78
CA GLU A 59 24.35 -25.13 2.89
C GLU A 59 23.99 -23.72 2.41
N ILE A 60 24.76 -23.17 1.46
CA ILE A 60 24.51 -21.85 0.84
C ILE A 60 23.09 -21.80 0.25
N GLN A 61 22.66 -22.84 -0.46
CA GLN A 61 21.31 -22.89 -1.03
C GLN A 61 20.21 -22.87 0.04
N CYS A 62 20.42 -23.57 1.15
CA CYS A 62 19.49 -23.61 2.27
C CYS A 62 19.38 -22.23 2.93
N GLU A 63 20.51 -21.56 3.15
CA GLU A 63 20.56 -20.20 3.69
C GLU A 63 19.88 -19.19 2.75
N GLU A 64 20.26 -19.18 1.47
CA GLU A 64 19.68 -18.25 0.50
C GLU A 64 18.19 -18.46 0.28
N SER A 65 17.69 -19.69 0.41
CA SER A 65 16.25 -19.95 0.33
C SER A 65 15.48 -19.29 1.48
N LYS A 66 15.97 -19.43 2.72
CA LYS A 66 15.35 -18.81 3.90
C LYS A 66 15.40 -17.28 3.83
N GLU A 67 16.55 -16.76 3.44
CA GLU A 67 16.75 -15.32 3.30
C GLU A 67 15.86 -14.73 2.19
N TYR A 68 15.66 -15.46 1.10
CA TYR A 68 14.76 -15.07 0.03
C TYR A 68 13.29 -15.05 0.48
N GLU A 69 12.86 -15.98 1.33
CA GLU A 69 11.51 -15.95 1.92
C GLU A 69 11.29 -14.68 2.77
N HIS A 70 12.28 -14.32 3.59
CA HIS A 70 12.21 -13.09 4.38
C HIS A 70 12.17 -11.84 3.48
N PHE A 71 13.02 -11.80 2.45
CA PHE A 71 13.01 -10.76 1.43
C PHE A 71 11.64 -10.64 0.74
N ALA A 72 11.03 -11.75 0.31
CA ALA A 72 9.75 -11.77 -0.37
C ALA A 72 8.61 -11.28 0.52
N SER A 73 8.65 -11.60 1.83
CA SER A 73 7.69 -11.09 2.80
C SER A 73 7.81 -9.57 2.94
N LEU A 74 9.02 -9.05 3.15
CA LEU A 74 9.26 -7.61 3.29
C LEU A 74 8.86 -6.83 2.01
N TRP A 75 9.12 -7.40 0.83
CA TRP A 75 8.71 -6.80 -0.44
C TRP A 75 7.18 -6.62 -0.52
N LYS A 76 6.40 -7.65 -0.14
CA LYS A 76 4.93 -7.57 -0.13
C LYS A 76 4.41 -6.49 0.82
N GLU A 77 5.05 -6.32 1.98
CA GLU A 77 4.70 -5.26 2.92
C GLU A 77 4.95 -3.87 2.33
N CYS A 78 6.06 -3.68 1.62
CA CYS A 78 6.34 -2.44 0.90
C CYS A 78 5.31 -2.18 -0.21
N GLU A 79 4.95 -3.19 -1.01
CA GLU A 79 3.89 -3.05 -2.04
C GLU A 79 2.54 -2.65 -1.43
N LEU A 80 2.19 -3.19 -0.27
CA LEU A 80 0.97 -2.82 0.44
C LEU A 80 1.02 -1.35 0.89
N LEU A 81 2.15 -0.89 1.43
CA LEU A 81 2.34 0.51 1.81
C LEU A 81 2.21 1.46 0.61
N GLU A 82 2.80 1.11 -0.53
CA GLU A 82 2.68 1.88 -1.77
C GLU A 82 1.20 2.01 -2.20
N GLN A 83 0.44 0.91 -2.17
CA GLN A 83 -0.99 0.91 -2.49
C GLN A 83 -1.80 1.78 -1.51
N ILE A 84 -1.48 1.72 -0.22
CA ILE A 84 -2.12 2.57 0.80
C ILE A 84 -1.90 4.05 0.46
N PHE A 85 -0.68 4.45 0.10
CA PHE A 85 -0.39 5.84 -0.28
C PHE A 85 -1.09 6.27 -1.57
N GLN A 86 -1.19 5.39 -2.56
CA GLN A 86 -1.98 5.65 -3.77
C GLN A 86 -3.45 5.90 -3.43
N HIS A 87 -4.02 5.10 -2.52
CA HIS A 87 -5.40 5.30 -2.05
C HIS A 87 -5.55 6.58 -1.23
N PHE A 88 -4.56 6.97 -0.42
CA PHE A 88 -4.58 8.27 0.24
C PHE A 88 -4.61 9.42 -0.77
N ILE A 89 -3.80 9.39 -1.82
CA ILE A 89 -3.83 10.44 -2.85
C ILE A 89 -5.22 10.53 -3.50
N GLN A 90 -5.79 9.40 -3.90
CA GLN A 90 -7.15 9.36 -4.48
C GLN A 90 -8.19 9.93 -3.52
N TYR A 91 -8.10 9.55 -2.24
CA TYR A 91 -8.96 10.09 -1.19
C TYR A 91 -8.82 11.61 -1.07
N LEU A 92 -7.58 12.14 -1.05
CA LEU A 92 -7.33 13.57 -0.98
C LEU A 92 -7.89 14.31 -2.20
N ASP A 93 -7.79 13.72 -3.39
CA ASP A 93 -8.39 14.29 -4.60
C ASP A 93 -9.91 14.39 -4.51
N CYS A 94 -10.57 13.36 -3.97
CA CYS A 94 -12.01 13.38 -3.70
C CYS A 94 -12.39 14.47 -2.70
N VAL A 95 -11.65 14.61 -1.59
CA VAL A 95 -11.92 15.67 -0.59
C VAL A 95 -11.74 17.07 -1.20
N LYS A 96 -10.65 17.29 -1.95
CA LYS A 96 -10.42 18.57 -2.65
C LYS A 96 -11.54 18.88 -3.63
N LEU A 97 -12.01 17.89 -4.39
CA LEU A 97 -13.12 18.05 -5.33
C LEU A 97 -14.41 18.42 -4.60
N GLU A 98 -14.71 17.70 -3.53
CA GLU A 98 -15.89 17.94 -2.72
C GLU A 98 -15.91 19.36 -2.15
N MET A 99 -14.82 19.82 -1.53
CA MET A 99 -14.72 21.17 -0.99
C MET A 99 -14.96 22.24 -2.07
N LYS A 100 -14.40 22.04 -3.28
CA LYS A 100 -14.64 22.93 -4.43
C LYS A 100 -16.12 22.92 -4.85
N THR A 101 -16.75 21.75 -4.90
CA THR A 101 -18.16 21.63 -5.30
C THR A 101 -19.11 22.23 -4.26
N THR A 102 -18.84 22.01 -2.97
CA THR A 102 -19.60 22.59 -1.85
C THR A 102 -19.52 24.12 -1.87
N ASN A 103 -18.33 24.68 -2.07
CA ASN A 103 -18.18 26.13 -2.21
C ASN A 103 -18.95 26.68 -3.42
N ARG A 104 -18.82 26.05 -4.60
CA ARG A 104 -19.57 26.46 -5.81
C ARG A 104 -21.09 26.43 -5.60
N LEU A 105 -21.61 25.36 -4.98
CA LEU A 105 -23.03 25.25 -4.66
C LEU A 105 -23.45 26.36 -3.69
N SER A 106 -22.65 26.62 -2.66
CA SER A 106 -22.94 27.65 -1.66
C SER A 106 -23.01 29.05 -2.28
N VAL A 107 -22.11 29.36 -3.23
CA VAL A 107 -22.15 30.62 -4.00
C VAL A 107 -23.43 30.74 -4.85
N LEU A 108 -23.85 29.65 -5.49
CA LEU A 108 -25.10 29.62 -6.27
C LEU A 108 -26.33 29.80 -5.38
N LEU A 109 -26.37 29.10 -4.23
CA LEU A 109 -27.44 29.25 -3.26
C LEU A 109 -27.50 30.66 -2.70
N ASN A 110 -26.35 31.28 -2.39
CA ASN A 110 -26.31 32.67 -1.96
C ASN A 110 -26.95 33.60 -2.99
N THR A 111 -26.60 33.42 -4.26
CA THR A 111 -27.16 34.19 -5.37
C THR A 111 -28.67 34.02 -5.47
N LEU A 112 -29.18 32.80 -5.32
CA LEU A 112 -30.61 32.51 -5.30
C LEU A 112 -31.31 33.18 -4.11
N THR A 113 -30.76 33.05 -2.90
CA THR A 113 -31.36 33.64 -1.69
C THR A 113 -31.46 35.17 -1.74
N LEU A 114 -30.46 35.83 -2.32
CA LEU A 114 -30.47 37.27 -2.55
C LEU A 114 -31.53 37.68 -3.57
N ARG A 115 -31.71 36.88 -4.64
CA ARG A 115 -32.72 37.15 -5.67
C ARG A 115 -34.14 36.99 -5.14
N GLU A 116 -34.38 35.95 -4.35
CA GLU A 116 -35.71 35.62 -3.83
C GLU A 116 -36.02 36.34 -2.50
N ASN A 117 -35.13 37.20 -2.00
CA ASN A 117 -35.25 37.88 -0.70
C ASN A 117 -35.60 36.94 0.48
N CYS A 118 -35.09 35.70 0.43
CA CYS A 118 -35.40 34.66 1.41
C CYS A 118 -34.39 34.58 2.57
N LEU A 119 -33.49 35.56 2.71
CA LEU A 119 -32.41 35.52 3.69
C LEU A 119 -32.91 35.70 5.12
N THR A 120 -32.81 34.64 5.92
CA THR A 120 -32.81 34.77 7.38
C THR A 120 -31.41 35.12 7.89
N GLU A 121 -31.30 35.63 9.11
CA GLU A 121 -30.00 35.94 9.73
C GLU A 121 -29.10 34.68 9.83
N ASN A 122 -29.69 33.53 10.17
CA ASN A 122 -28.98 32.25 10.25
C ASN A 122 -28.48 31.79 8.87
N MET A 123 -29.32 31.86 7.83
CA MET A 123 -28.92 31.55 6.46
C MET A 123 -27.78 32.46 5.99
N SER A 124 -27.88 33.77 6.27
CA SER A 124 -26.86 34.74 5.88
C SER A 124 -25.51 34.42 6.52
N LYS A 125 -25.49 34.04 7.80
CA LYS A 125 -24.28 33.63 8.51
C LYS A 125 -23.69 32.34 7.92
N ASN A 126 -24.50 31.29 7.75
CA ASN A 126 -24.06 30.01 7.21
C ASN A 126 -23.52 30.15 5.77
N LEU A 127 -24.21 30.93 4.93
CA LEU A 127 -23.76 31.22 3.56
C LEU A 127 -22.44 31.99 3.55
N LYS A 128 -22.25 32.95 4.45
CA LYS A 128 -20.99 33.70 4.55
C LYS A 128 -19.82 32.79 4.86
N ASP A 129 -20.00 31.82 5.75
CA ASP A 129 -18.95 30.86 6.13
C ASP A 129 -18.68 29.86 4.99
N LEU A 130 -19.73 29.32 4.36
CA LEU A 130 -19.62 28.35 3.26
C LEU A 130 -19.09 28.95 1.94
N CYS A 131 -19.33 30.25 1.69
CA CYS A 131 -18.84 30.93 0.49
C CYS A 131 -17.35 31.31 0.58
N GLN A 132 -16.71 31.17 1.74
CA GLN A 132 -15.26 31.39 1.86
C GLN A 132 -14.51 30.42 0.95
N GLU A 133 -13.42 30.90 0.33
CA GLU A 133 -12.60 30.07 -0.53
C GLU A 133 -12.03 28.89 0.29
N PRO A 134 -12.21 27.63 -0.16
CA PRO A 134 -11.74 26.49 0.60
C PRO A 134 -10.22 26.53 0.71
N ASN A 135 -9.68 26.35 1.93
CA ASN A 135 -8.24 26.26 2.13
C ASN A 135 -7.72 24.91 1.60
N LEU A 136 -7.31 24.91 0.34
CA LEU A 136 -6.74 23.72 -0.32
C LEU A 136 -5.25 23.54 -0.07
N GLY A 137 -4.57 24.52 0.52
CA GLY A 137 -3.11 24.50 0.73
C GLY A 137 -2.67 23.27 1.52
N VAL A 138 -3.32 23.02 2.66
CA VAL A 138 -3.00 21.88 3.54
C VAL A 138 -3.12 20.53 2.81
N TRP A 139 -4.13 20.37 1.95
CA TRP A 139 -4.34 19.14 1.20
C TRP A 139 -3.32 18.97 0.07
N ASN A 140 -2.90 20.08 -0.55
CA ASN A 140 -1.84 20.08 -1.56
C ASN A 140 -0.48 19.74 -0.95
N ASP A 141 -0.16 20.32 0.21
CA ASP A 141 1.07 20.02 0.95
C ASP A 141 1.11 18.53 1.34
N LEU A 142 0.00 18.01 1.86
CA LEU A 142 -0.12 16.60 2.21
C LEU A 142 0.04 15.70 0.98
N SER A 143 -0.61 16.03 -0.14
CA SER A 143 -0.46 15.30 -1.40
C SER A 143 1.00 15.29 -1.86
N SER A 144 1.69 16.45 -1.79
CA SER A 144 3.08 16.61 -2.21
C SER A 144 4.04 15.78 -1.35
N ASN A 145 3.80 15.73 -0.03
CA ASN A 145 4.57 14.89 0.88
C ASN A 145 4.36 13.39 0.59
N ILE A 146 3.12 12.96 0.27
CA ILE A 146 2.87 11.56 -0.14
C ILE A 146 3.60 11.25 -1.45
N TYR A 147 3.55 12.14 -2.45
CA TYR A 147 4.27 11.95 -3.72
C TYR A 147 5.79 11.81 -3.50
N SER A 148 6.40 12.62 -2.62
CA SER A 148 7.82 12.50 -2.31
C SER A 148 8.19 11.13 -1.72
N ILE A 149 7.32 10.52 -0.92
CA ILE A 149 7.54 9.15 -0.43
C ILE A 149 7.35 8.13 -1.54
N MET A 150 6.39 8.33 -2.43
CA MET A 150 6.20 7.47 -3.60
C MET A 150 7.42 7.44 -4.52
N GLU A 151 8.14 8.56 -4.69
CA GLU A 151 9.40 8.58 -5.44
C GLU A 151 10.47 7.64 -4.84
N ASN A 152 10.47 7.44 -3.52
CA ASN A 152 11.37 6.47 -2.89
C ASN A 152 11.01 5.01 -3.26
N PHE A 153 9.73 4.70 -3.47
CA PHE A 153 9.31 3.38 -3.98
C PHE A 153 9.82 3.13 -5.41
N ASP A 154 9.81 4.16 -6.26
CA ASP A 154 10.39 4.07 -7.62
C ASP A 154 11.89 3.73 -7.57
N SER A 155 12.65 4.39 -6.68
CA SER A 155 14.08 4.09 -6.47
C SER A 155 14.29 2.65 -5.99
N ILE A 156 13.48 2.16 -5.05
CA ILE A 156 13.52 0.76 -4.59
C ILE A 156 13.24 -0.23 -5.73
N ARG A 157 12.30 0.07 -6.65
CA ARG A 157 12.05 -0.76 -7.84
C ARG A 157 13.24 -0.83 -8.77
N GLU A 158 14.07 0.21 -8.85
CA GLU A 158 15.35 0.14 -9.58
C GLU A 158 16.36 -0.81 -8.91
N PHE A 159 16.52 -0.72 -7.58
CA PHE A 159 17.35 -1.67 -6.84
C PHE A 159 16.84 -3.12 -6.97
N LYS A 160 15.52 -3.33 -7.01
CA LYS A 160 14.92 -4.66 -7.25
C LYS A 160 15.32 -5.23 -8.61
N ARG A 161 15.26 -4.43 -9.68
CA ARG A 161 15.66 -4.90 -11.02
C ARG A 161 17.11 -5.39 -11.02
N LYS A 162 18.03 -4.61 -10.42
CA LYS A 162 19.43 -5.03 -10.27
C LYS A 162 19.57 -6.33 -9.47
N PHE A 163 18.85 -6.45 -8.36
CA PHE A 163 18.83 -7.68 -7.56
C PHE A 163 18.32 -8.89 -8.37
N GLU A 164 17.28 -8.72 -9.20
CA GLU A 164 16.76 -9.80 -10.06
C GLU A 164 17.79 -10.23 -11.11
N ASP A 165 18.54 -9.29 -11.69
CA ASP A 165 19.65 -9.60 -12.61
C ASP A 165 20.75 -10.39 -11.91
N ASP A 166 21.18 -9.96 -10.71
CA ASP A 166 22.20 -10.64 -9.91
C ASP A 166 21.73 -12.04 -9.47
N LYS A 167 20.45 -12.18 -9.11
CA LYS A 167 19.82 -13.46 -8.77
C LYS A 167 19.85 -14.43 -9.96
N ASN A 168 19.48 -13.97 -11.15
CA ASN A 168 19.53 -14.79 -12.36
C ASN A 168 20.97 -15.24 -12.68
N ASN A 169 21.94 -14.34 -12.53
CA ASN A 169 23.36 -14.69 -12.67
C ASN A 169 23.80 -15.77 -11.67
N TYR A 170 23.38 -15.65 -10.41
CA TYR A 170 23.62 -16.64 -9.36
C TYR A 170 22.99 -18.00 -9.69
N GLU A 171 21.73 -18.05 -10.12
CA GLU A 171 21.04 -19.29 -10.47
C GLU A 171 21.73 -20.02 -11.65
N ILE A 172 22.16 -19.26 -12.66
CA ILE A 172 22.93 -19.80 -13.80
C ILE A 172 24.29 -20.32 -13.33
N ALA A 173 25.02 -19.54 -12.52
CA ALA A 173 26.33 -19.93 -12.00
C ALA A 173 26.22 -21.21 -11.16
N LEU A 174 25.20 -21.30 -10.30
CA LEU A 174 24.93 -22.47 -9.45
C LEU A 174 24.63 -23.72 -10.27
N LYS A 175 23.78 -23.60 -11.31
CA LYS A 175 23.47 -24.72 -12.21
C LYS A 175 24.73 -25.19 -12.95
N ASN A 176 25.52 -24.25 -13.49
CA ASN A 176 26.75 -24.57 -14.19
C ASN A 176 27.77 -25.22 -13.26
N PHE A 177 27.90 -24.72 -12.04
CA PHE A 177 28.80 -25.28 -11.02
C PHE A 177 28.45 -26.73 -10.70
N LYS A 178 27.15 -27.02 -10.48
CA LYS A 178 26.67 -28.40 -10.25
C LYS A 178 26.94 -29.32 -11.42
N MET A 179 26.66 -28.89 -12.66
CA MET A 179 26.97 -29.70 -13.85
C MET A 179 28.46 -30.01 -13.98
N VAL A 180 29.32 -29.03 -13.68
CA VAL A 180 30.77 -29.21 -13.73
C VAL A 180 31.22 -30.23 -12.67
N LEU A 181 30.73 -30.12 -11.42
CA LEU A 181 30.99 -31.12 -10.39
C LEU A 181 30.50 -32.52 -10.78
N GLU A 182 29.30 -32.64 -11.38
CA GLU A 182 28.69 -33.94 -11.72
C GLU A 182 29.39 -34.66 -12.87
N PHE A 183 29.67 -33.94 -13.95
CA PHE A 183 29.96 -34.55 -15.26
C PHE A 183 31.37 -34.34 -15.75
N MET A 184 32.12 -33.38 -15.21
CA MET A 184 33.47 -33.08 -15.71
C MET A 184 34.54 -33.73 -14.84
N SER A 185 35.55 -34.32 -15.48
CA SER A 185 36.79 -34.71 -14.82
C SER A 185 37.68 -33.47 -14.64
N ILE A 186 37.36 -32.67 -13.63
CA ILE A 186 38.09 -31.43 -13.32
C ILE A 186 39.33 -31.77 -12.49
N ASN A 187 40.47 -31.13 -12.70
CA ASN A 187 41.56 -31.26 -11.73
C ASN A 187 41.36 -30.30 -10.54
N LEU A 188 42.14 -30.49 -9.47
CA LEU A 188 42.03 -29.68 -8.23
C LEU A 188 42.26 -28.18 -8.47
N LYS A 189 43.13 -27.79 -9.40
CA LYS A 189 43.41 -26.36 -9.70
C LYS A 189 42.23 -25.69 -10.41
N ASP A 190 41.60 -26.39 -11.33
CA ASP A 190 40.44 -25.90 -12.06
C ASP A 190 39.20 -25.85 -11.16
N LEU A 191 39.06 -26.79 -10.21
CA LEU A 191 38.02 -26.74 -9.17
C LEU A 191 38.18 -25.49 -8.29
N GLU A 192 39.39 -25.20 -7.83
CA GLU A 192 39.69 -24.00 -7.04
C GLU A 192 39.40 -22.71 -7.82
N LYS A 193 39.71 -22.68 -9.11
CA LYS A 193 39.38 -21.55 -9.98
C LYS A 193 37.87 -21.38 -10.13
N LEU A 194 37.13 -22.48 -10.29
CA LEU A 194 35.68 -22.47 -10.40
C LEU A 194 35.03 -21.97 -9.10
N LYS A 195 35.52 -22.42 -7.93
CA LYS A 195 35.08 -21.94 -6.61
C LYS A 195 35.15 -20.43 -6.52
N LYS A 196 36.31 -19.84 -6.83
CA LYS A 196 36.51 -18.37 -6.79
C LYS A 196 35.57 -17.61 -7.73
N GLN A 197 35.29 -18.16 -8.91
CA GLN A 197 34.35 -17.55 -9.84
C GLN A 197 32.92 -17.58 -9.30
N PHE A 198 32.51 -18.70 -8.71
CA PHE A 198 31.20 -18.84 -8.09
C PHE A 198 31.04 -17.95 -6.85
N GLU A 199 32.03 -17.92 -5.96
CA GLU A 199 32.06 -17.05 -4.77
C GLU A 199 31.86 -15.59 -5.12
N LYS A 200 32.46 -15.12 -6.23
CA LYS A 200 32.25 -13.75 -6.70
C LYS A 200 30.79 -13.49 -7.07
N VAL A 201 30.17 -14.38 -7.85
CA VAL A 201 28.76 -14.22 -8.27
C VAL A 201 27.82 -14.32 -7.07
N LEU A 202 28.09 -15.25 -6.14
CA LEU A 202 27.35 -15.37 -4.89
C LEU A 202 27.45 -14.08 -4.06
N TRP A 203 28.66 -13.52 -3.94
CA TRP A 203 28.88 -12.27 -3.22
C TRP A 203 28.11 -11.10 -3.83
N ASP A 204 28.15 -10.95 -5.16
CA ASP A 204 27.41 -9.89 -5.87
C ASP A 204 25.89 -9.99 -5.60
N TYR A 205 25.34 -11.20 -5.68
CA TYR A 205 23.93 -11.49 -5.35
C TYR A 205 23.57 -11.22 -3.89
N GLN A 206 24.36 -11.72 -2.94
CA GLN A 206 24.13 -11.49 -1.51
C GLN A 206 24.27 -10.01 -1.14
N HIS A 207 25.21 -9.30 -1.77
CA HIS A 207 25.42 -7.88 -1.54
C HIS A 207 24.23 -7.05 -2.03
N SER A 208 23.72 -7.32 -3.25
CA SER A 208 22.55 -6.63 -3.76
C SER A 208 21.28 -6.93 -2.95
N ARG A 209 21.09 -8.19 -2.51
CA ARG A 209 20.03 -8.58 -1.56
C ARG A 209 20.11 -7.77 -0.27
N CYS A 210 21.28 -7.75 0.38
CA CYS A 210 21.48 -7.02 1.64
C CYS A 210 21.21 -5.52 1.50
N LEU A 211 21.71 -4.90 0.42
CA LEU A 211 21.51 -3.48 0.16
C LEU A 211 20.03 -3.15 -0.04
N LEU A 212 19.34 -3.95 -0.86
CA LEU A 212 17.91 -3.78 -1.13
C LEU A 212 17.08 -3.99 0.15
N MET A 213 17.35 -5.04 0.93
CA MET A 213 16.68 -5.27 2.22
C MET A 213 16.87 -4.10 3.18
N LYS A 214 18.08 -3.57 3.30
CA LYS A 214 18.36 -2.39 4.13
C LYS A 214 17.52 -1.19 3.70
N ASN A 215 17.48 -0.90 2.40
CA ASN A 215 16.73 0.24 1.86
C ASN A 215 15.21 0.04 2.03
N MET A 216 14.69 -1.17 1.82
CA MET A 216 13.28 -1.49 2.06
C MET A 216 12.89 -1.36 3.53
N MET A 217 13.73 -1.84 4.47
CA MET A 217 13.46 -1.69 5.90
C MET A 217 13.42 -0.21 6.32
N GLN A 218 14.32 0.60 5.76
CA GLN A 218 14.32 2.05 5.99
C GLN A 218 13.05 2.68 5.40
N LEU A 219 12.71 2.38 4.14
CA LEU A 219 11.49 2.89 3.49
C LEU A 219 10.23 2.50 4.27
N LYS A 220 10.12 1.25 4.73
CA LYS A 220 9.00 0.77 5.54
C LYS A 220 8.88 1.58 6.82
N ARG A 221 9.99 1.82 7.53
CA ARG A 221 10.00 2.62 8.76
C ARG A 221 9.50 4.04 8.50
N ASP A 222 10.11 4.73 7.53
CA ASP A 222 9.79 6.12 7.21
C ASP A 222 8.34 6.26 6.73
N SER A 223 7.88 5.29 5.93
CA SER A 223 6.49 5.20 5.47
C SER A 223 5.51 5.02 6.64
N MET A 224 5.81 4.15 7.60
CA MET A 224 4.93 3.91 8.76
C MET A 224 4.86 5.12 9.69
N GLU A 225 5.98 5.80 9.92
CA GLU A 225 6.02 7.04 10.70
C GLU A 225 5.20 8.15 10.01
N PHE A 226 5.39 8.31 8.71
CA PHE A 226 4.63 9.27 7.93
C PHE A 226 3.14 8.93 7.88
N LEU A 227 2.78 7.65 7.73
CA LEU A 227 1.40 7.19 7.74
C LEU A 227 0.67 7.59 9.04
N GLY A 228 1.34 7.48 10.19
CA GLY A 228 0.81 7.96 11.47
C GLY A 228 0.53 9.46 11.45
N THR A 229 1.45 10.24 10.90
CA THR A 229 1.33 11.70 10.78
C THR A 229 0.19 12.09 9.80
N VAL A 230 0.14 11.47 8.63
CA VAL A 230 -0.88 11.68 7.60
C VAL A 230 -2.26 11.36 8.16
N SER A 231 -2.42 10.20 8.79
CA SER A 231 -3.71 9.78 9.34
C SER A 231 -4.21 10.75 10.41
N GLY A 232 -3.32 11.23 11.29
CA GLY A 232 -3.66 12.25 12.28
C GLY A 232 -4.06 13.59 11.66
N ASN A 233 -3.35 14.02 10.62
CA ASN A 233 -3.67 15.26 9.90
C ASN A 233 -5.00 15.17 9.15
N ILE A 234 -5.24 14.06 8.45
CA ILE A 234 -6.50 13.80 7.75
C ILE A 234 -7.65 13.75 8.74
N GLY A 235 -7.49 13.06 9.88
CA GLY A 235 -8.52 13.00 10.91
C GLY A 235 -8.98 14.38 11.37
N LYS A 236 -8.03 15.23 11.78
CA LYS A 236 -8.32 16.62 12.19
C LYS A 236 -8.95 17.45 11.08
N LYS A 237 -8.48 17.30 9.85
CA LYS A 237 -8.96 18.10 8.71
C LYS A 237 -10.31 17.61 8.17
N ASN A 238 -10.62 16.34 8.33
CA ASN A 238 -11.93 15.78 8.02
C ASN A 238 -13.01 16.33 8.95
N GLU A 239 -12.71 16.59 10.21
CA GLU A 239 -13.67 17.24 11.13
C GLU A 239 -14.11 18.60 10.58
N ASP A 240 -13.17 19.40 10.08
CA ASP A 240 -13.47 20.68 9.41
C ASP A 240 -14.39 20.47 8.18
N SER A 241 -14.10 19.45 7.35
CA SER A 241 -14.91 19.12 6.17
C SER A 241 -16.32 18.62 6.55
N MET A 242 -16.45 17.80 7.60
CA MET A 242 -17.74 17.33 8.10
C MET A 242 -18.58 18.45 8.70
N ALA A 243 -17.95 19.44 9.34
CA ALA A 243 -18.63 20.64 9.79
C ALA A 243 -19.24 21.42 8.61
N LEU A 244 -18.48 21.58 7.50
CA LEU A 244 -18.98 22.22 6.28
C LEU A 244 -20.15 21.44 5.66
N ARG A 245 -20.09 20.11 5.59
CA ARG A 245 -21.22 19.27 5.11
C ARG A 245 -22.47 19.49 5.96
N SER A 246 -22.29 19.54 7.28
CA SER A 246 -23.40 19.73 8.22
C SER A 246 -24.03 21.12 8.04
N GLN A 247 -23.21 22.17 7.91
CA GLN A 247 -23.66 23.54 7.63
C GLN A 247 -24.43 23.64 6.31
N LEU A 248 -23.94 23.00 5.25
CA LEU A 248 -24.66 22.94 3.97
C LEU A 248 -26.01 22.21 4.12
N GLY A 249 -26.04 21.12 4.88
CA GLY A 249 -27.29 20.40 5.18
C GLY A 249 -28.33 21.28 5.89
N TYR A 250 -27.91 22.04 6.91
CA TYR A 250 -28.80 22.99 7.59
C TYR A 250 -29.29 24.08 6.65
N LEU A 251 -28.41 24.65 5.82
CA LEU A 251 -28.78 25.66 4.83
C LEU A 251 -29.84 25.15 3.85
N LEU A 252 -29.69 23.91 3.36
CA LEU A 252 -30.66 23.30 2.46
C LEU A 252 -32.03 23.09 3.13
N GLY A 253 -32.05 22.68 4.39
CA GLY A 253 -33.30 22.57 5.16
C GLY A 253 -33.96 23.92 5.44
N ASP A 254 -33.17 24.95 5.76
CA ASP A 254 -33.69 26.31 5.92
C ASP A 254 -34.31 26.81 4.61
N LEU A 255 -33.65 26.54 3.46
CA LEU A 255 -34.13 26.92 2.13
C LEU A 255 -35.44 26.23 1.78
N GLU A 256 -35.57 24.94 2.07
CA GLU A 256 -36.81 24.17 1.90
C GLU A 256 -37.97 24.83 2.65
N ASN A 257 -37.77 25.14 3.94
CA ASN A 257 -38.78 25.80 4.76
C ASN A 257 -39.18 27.19 4.23
N ALA A 258 -38.23 27.96 3.71
CA ALA A 258 -38.49 29.27 3.14
C ALA A 258 -39.30 29.18 1.83
N ILE A 259 -38.96 28.22 0.96
CA ILE A 259 -39.70 27.95 -0.28
C ILE A 259 -41.12 27.52 0.03
N ASP A 260 -41.31 26.59 0.97
CA ASP A 260 -42.64 26.12 1.38
C ASP A 260 -43.51 27.25 1.94
N SER A 261 -42.93 28.12 2.76
CA SER A 261 -43.61 29.30 3.30
C SER A 261 -44.07 30.26 2.20
N ASN A 262 -43.22 30.50 1.20
CA ASN A 262 -43.56 31.34 0.04
C ASN A 262 -44.67 30.70 -0.81
N ILE A 263 -44.61 29.39 -1.08
CA ILE A 263 -45.66 28.68 -1.82
C ILE A 263 -47.01 28.78 -1.08
N GLN A 264 -47.02 28.60 0.24
CA GLN A 264 -48.22 28.74 1.06
C GLN A 264 -48.78 30.16 1.03
N TYR A 265 -47.92 31.18 1.13
CA TYR A 265 -48.32 32.58 1.04
C TYR A 265 -48.95 32.91 -0.31
N SER A 266 -48.32 32.51 -1.42
CA SER A 266 -48.86 32.71 -2.76
C SER A 266 -50.21 32.03 -2.92
N ARG A 267 -50.37 30.78 -2.46
CA ARG A 267 -51.67 30.08 -2.51
C ARG A 267 -52.75 30.82 -1.70
N GLY A 268 -52.40 31.37 -0.53
CA GLY A 268 -53.32 32.14 0.31
C GLY A 268 -53.83 33.43 -0.36
N MET A 269 -52.95 34.14 -1.07
CA MET A 269 -53.30 35.35 -1.85
C MET A 269 -54.33 35.04 -2.94
N PHE A 270 -54.12 34.01 -3.75
CA PHE A 270 -55.06 33.64 -4.82
C PHE A 270 -56.43 33.18 -4.30
N CYS A 271 -56.50 32.59 -3.10
CA CYS A 271 -57.78 32.17 -2.51
C CYS A 271 -58.64 33.33 -1.96
N ASN A 272 -58.03 34.48 -1.67
CA ASN A 272 -58.74 35.65 -1.15
C ASN A 272 -59.32 36.53 -2.25
N ASP A 273 -58.64 36.66 -3.39
CA ASP A 273 -59.16 37.40 -4.55
C ASP A 273 -60.45 36.77 -5.10
N ASP A 274 -60.56 35.44 -5.12
CA ASP A 274 -61.78 34.73 -5.53
C ASP A 274 -62.97 34.96 -4.57
N ARG A 275 -62.70 35.30 -3.30
CA ARG A 275 -63.75 35.63 -2.31
C ARG A 275 -64.23 37.08 -2.42
N GLU A 276 -63.36 38.01 -2.80
CA GLU A 276 -63.77 39.40 -3.03
C GLU A 276 -64.55 39.55 -4.35
N ILE A 277 -64.17 38.82 -5.41
CA ILE A 277 -64.91 38.80 -6.68
C ILE A 277 -66.35 38.28 -6.50
N ASN A 278 -66.58 37.35 -5.57
CA ASN A 278 -67.92 36.83 -5.26
C ASN A 278 -68.75 37.68 -4.30
N LYS A 279 -68.19 38.74 -3.69
CA LYS A 279 -68.95 39.71 -2.87
C LYS A 279 -69.46 40.92 -3.66
N ILE A 280 -69.04 41.08 -4.91
CA ILE A 280 -69.42 42.20 -5.79
C ILE A 280 -70.51 41.78 -6.80
N LYS A 281 -71.00 40.54 -6.72
CA LYS A 281 -72.20 40.05 -7.42
C LYS A 281 -73.36 39.91 -6.44
#